data_AF-A0A3A0BHS1-F1
#
_entry.id   AF-A0A3A0BHS1-F1
#
_cell.length_a   1.000
_cell.length_b   1.000
_cell.length_c   1.000
_cell.angle_alpha   90.00
_cell.angle_beta   90.00
_cell.angle_gamma   90.00
#
_symmetry.space_group_name_H-M   'P 1'
#
loop_
_entity.id
_entity.type
_entity.pdbx_description
1 polymer ?
#
loop_
_entity_poly.entity_id
_entity_poly.type
_entity_poly.pdbx_seq_one_letter_code
_entity_poly.pdbx_strand_id
1 'polypeptide(L)'
;TQGDAMKNLLTSFKSAAIVSFILVLPFVILEFIFNIVNMPNALTLKKALDLSVLFGVMWLLPMAFIYILRPLVRNVQAGNMGMMNPFNLLFKFTFLSVIAMMWGGILIDQWPCFIGVPNCD
;
A
#
# COMPACT_ATOMS: atom_id res chain seq x y z
N THR A 1 -4.43 -3.69 37.50
CA THR A 1 -3.36 -4.28 36.68
C THR A 1 -3.90 -5.06 35.49
N GLN A 2 -4.72 -6.12 35.66
CA GLN A 2 -5.29 -6.88 34.51
C GLN A 2 -6.33 -6.09 33.69
N GLY A 3 -7.19 -5.30 34.34
CA GLY A 3 -8.20 -4.46 33.67
C GLY A 3 -7.60 -3.29 32.87
N ASP A 4 -6.45 -2.77 33.31
CA ASP A 4 -5.75 -1.67 32.64
C ASP A 4 -5.03 -2.16 31.38
N ALA A 5 -4.47 -3.38 31.42
CA ALA A 5 -3.84 -4.03 30.27
C ALA A 5 -4.86 -4.30 29.15
N MET A 6 -6.06 -4.78 29.48
CA MET A 6 -7.10 -5.07 28.49
C MET A 6 -7.63 -3.80 27.80
N LYS A 7 -7.82 -2.71 28.56
CA LYS A 7 -8.21 -1.40 28.00
C LYS A 7 -7.14 -0.83 27.06
N ASN A 8 -5.86 -0.97 27.41
CA ASN A 8 -4.75 -0.52 26.55
C ASN A 8 -4.66 -1.31 25.24
N LEU A 9 -4.83 -2.63 25.29
CA LEU A 9 -4.89 -3.47 24.09
C LEU A 9 -6.07 -3.08 23.19
N LEU A 10 -7.27 -2.90 23.76
CA LEU A 10 -8.47 -2.52 23.01
C LEU A 10 -8.30 -1.17 22.30
N THR A 11 -7.65 -0.22 22.98
CA THR A 11 -7.39 1.12 22.43
C THR A 11 -6.35 1.07 21.32
N SER A 12 -5.31 0.24 21.48
CA SER A 12 -4.30 -0.01 20.45
C SER A 12 -4.90 -0.68 19.20
N PHE A 13 -5.77 -1.67 19.37
CA PHE A 13 -6.44 -2.32 18.23
C PHE A 13 -7.40 -1.38 17.53
N LYS A 14 -8.18 -0.60 18.28
CA LYS A 14 -9.08 0.41 17.71
C LYS A 14 -8.31 1.47 16.92
N SER A 15 -7.19 1.95 17.45
CA SER A 15 -6.32 2.90 16.76
C SER A 15 -5.74 2.30 15.47
N ALA A 16 -5.20 1.08 15.51
CA ALA A 16 -4.66 0.40 14.34
C ALA A 16 -5.73 0.15 13.26
N ALA A 17 -6.94 -0.24 13.66
CA ALA A 17 -8.07 -0.45 12.76
C ALA A 17 -8.52 0.86 12.08
N ILE A 18 -8.58 1.97 12.84
CA ILE A 18 -8.95 3.29 12.28
C ILE A 18 -7.88 3.77 11.30
N VAL A 19 -6.59 3.68 11.66
CA VAL A 19 -5.49 4.12 10.81
C VAL A 19 -5.44 3.29 9.52
N SER A 20 -5.56 1.97 9.62
CA SER A 20 -5.61 1.10 8.43
C SER A 20 -6.83 1.38 7.57
N PHE A 21 -8.01 1.57 8.17
CA PHE A 21 -9.22 1.93 7.43
C PHE A 21 -9.05 3.25 6.66
N ILE A 22 -8.55 4.31 7.31
CA ILE A 22 -8.34 5.61 6.67
C ILE A 22 -7.32 5.52 5.53
N LEU A 23 -6.25 4.73 5.70
CA LEU A 23 -5.24 4.54 4.66
C LEU A 23 -5.75 3.75 3.45
N VAL A 24 -6.60 2.75 3.67
CA VAL A 24 -7.13 1.86 2.63
C VAL A 24 -8.31 2.49 1.89
N LEU A 25 -9.12 3.30 2.58
CA LEU A 25 -10.33 3.93 2.05
C LEU A 25 -10.15 4.64 0.69
N PRO A 26 -9.17 5.54 0.47
CA PRO A 26 -9.04 6.24 -0.81
C PRO A 26 -8.78 5.30 -1.99
N PHE A 27 -8.03 4.21 -1.78
CA PHE A 27 -7.77 3.22 -2.83
C PHE A 27 -9.00 2.39 -3.17
N VAL A 28 -9.80 2.02 -2.16
CA VAL A 28 -11.08 1.34 -2.37
C VAL A 28 -12.06 2.24 -3.12
N ILE A 29 -12.09 3.53 -2.80
CA ILE A 29 -12.93 4.51 -3.51
C ILE A 29 -12.49 4.63 -4.98
N LEU A 30 -11.18 4.71 -5.25
CA LEU A 30 -10.64 4.75 -6.61
C LEU A 30 -11.00 3.49 -7.40
N GLU A 31 -10.83 2.31 -6.79
CA GLU A 31 -11.19 1.03 -7.39
C GLU A 31 -12.69 0.94 -7.70
N PHE A 32 -13.53 1.44 -6.79
CA PHE A 32 -14.98 1.46 -6.96
C PHE A 32 -15.41 2.42 -8.09
N ILE A 33 -14.92 3.67 -8.09
CA ILE A 33 -15.27 4.66 -9.12
C ILE A 33 -14.84 4.15 -10.50
N PHE A 34 -13.62 3.62 -10.60
CA PHE A 34 -13.06 3.21 -11.89
C PHE A 34 -13.76 1.95 -12.45
N ASN A 35 -14.00 0.94 -11.63
CA ASN A 35 -14.65 -0.31 -12.06
C ASN A 35 -16.16 -0.16 -12.30
N ILE A 36 -16.88 0.54 -11.41
CA ILE A 36 -18.34 0.51 -11.37
C ILE A 36 -18.95 1.73 -12.06
N VAL A 37 -18.37 2.92 -11.88
CA VAL A 37 -18.98 4.18 -12.35
C VAL A 37 -18.51 4.54 -13.75
N ASN A 38 -17.20 4.49 -14.00
CA ASN A 38 -16.62 4.99 -15.25
C ASN A 38 -16.59 3.96 -16.39
N MET A 39 -16.70 2.66 -16.09
CA MET A 39 -16.62 1.59 -17.08
C MET A 39 -17.77 0.55 -17.04
N PRO A 40 -19.06 0.96 -17.00
CA PRO A 40 -20.18 0.02 -16.90
C PRO A 40 -20.31 -0.94 -18.10
N ASN A 41 -19.81 -0.55 -19.27
CA ASN A 41 -19.86 -1.34 -20.52
C ASN A 41 -18.51 -1.96 -20.93
N ALA A 42 -17.44 -1.78 -20.14
CA ALA A 42 -16.10 -2.25 -20.51
C ALA A 42 -15.78 -3.65 -19.97
N LEU A 43 -16.79 -4.42 -19.55
CA LEU A 43 -16.66 -5.74 -18.94
C LEU A 43 -16.33 -6.84 -19.97
N THR A 44 -15.40 -6.57 -20.88
CA THR A 44 -14.73 -7.62 -21.64
C THR A 44 -13.75 -8.30 -20.71
N LEU A 45 -13.69 -9.64 -20.73
CA LEU A 45 -12.81 -10.45 -19.87
C LEU A 45 -11.36 -9.92 -19.81
N LYS A 46 -10.82 -9.46 -20.94
CA LYS A 46 -9.48 -8.90 -21.04
C LYS A 46 -9.29 -7.62 -20.21
N LYS A 47 -10.21 -6.65 -20.30
CA LYS A 47 -10.12 -5.39 -19.54
C LYS A 47 -10.31 -5.60 -18.05
N ALA A 48 -11.21 -6.50 -17.65
CA ALA A 48 -11.39 -6.87 -16.26
C ALA A 48 -10.11 -7.49 -15.67
N LEU A 49 -9.40 -8.30 -16.45
CA LEU A 49 -8.12 -8.90 -16.04
C LEU A 49 -7.00 -7.85 -15.96
N ASP A 50 -6.90 -6.95 -16.94
CA ASP A 50 -5.93 -5.84 -16.93
C ASP A 50 -6.15 -4.92 -15.70
N LEU A 51 -7.40 -4.57 -15.37
CA LEU A 51 -7.72 -3.82 -14.15
C LEU A 51 -7.39 -4.60 -12.88
N SER A 52 -7.76 -5.87 -12.81
CA SER A 52 -7.49 -6.71 -11.62
C SER A 52 -5.99 -6.83 -11.36
N VAL A 53 -5.18 -6.92 -12.42
CA VAL A 53 -3.72 -6.92 -12.32
C VAL A 53 -3.22 -5.56 -11.85
N LEU A 54 -3.72 -4.44 -12.42
CA LEU A 54 -3.32 -3.09 -12.02
C LEU A 54 -3.58 -2.84 -10.52
N PHE A 55 -4.81 -3.06 -10.06
CA PHE A 55 -5.16 -2.90 -8.65
C PHE A 55 -4.42 -3.91 -7.78
N GLY A 56 -4.28 -5.16 -8.22
CA GLY A 56 -3.50 -6.18 -7.53
C GLY A 56 -2.05 -5.75 -7.29
N VAL A 57 -1.38 -5.22 -8.30
CA VAL A 57 0.00 -4.68 -8.19
C VAL A 57 0.03 -3.43 -7.30
N MET A 58 -0.95 -2.54 -7.45
CA MET A 58 -1.07 -1.31 -6.66
C MET A 58 -1.27 -1.60 -5.16
N TRP A 59 -1.92 -2.71 -4.80
CA TRP A 59 -2.06 -3.19 -3.42
C TRP A 59 -0.82 -3.96 -2.94
N LEU A 60 -0.21 -4.78 -3.81
CA LEU A 60 0.90 -5.65 -3.45
C LEU A 60 2.19 -4.87 -3.16
N LEU A 61 2.48 -3.82 -3.93
CA LEU A 61 3.66 -2.95 -3.74
C LEU A 61 3.73 -2.30 -2.34
N PRO A 62 2.71 -1.56 -1.84
CA PRO A 62 2.75 -0.96 -0.52
C PRO A 62 2.73 -2.00 0.60
N MET A 63 2.06 -3.16 0.41
CA MET A 63 2.13 -4.26 1.37
C MET A 63 3.53 -4.84 1.49
N ALA A 64 4.20 -5.08 0.35
CA ALA A 64 5.59 -5.52 0.32
C ALA A 64 6.52 -4.48 0.96
N PHE A 65 6.30 -3.19 0.68
CA PHE A 65 7.03 -2.08 1.29
C PHE A 65 6.94 -2.11 2.82
N ILE A 66 5.71 -2.18 3.36
CA ILE A 66 5.47 -2.23 4.81
C ILE A 66 6.09 -3.49 5.43
N TYR A 67 5.95 -4.64 4.77
CA TYR A 67 6.50 -5.91 5.26
C TYR A 67 8.02 -5.85 5.42
N ILE A 68 8.72 -5.24 4.45
CA ILE A 68 10.18 -5.09 4.46
C ILE A 68 10.63 -4.00 5.43
N LEU A 69 9.87 -2.90 5.52
CA LEU A 69 10.17 -1.75 6.39
C LEU A 69 9.97 -2.09 7.87
N ARG A 70 8.98 -2.91 8.22
CA ARG A 70 8.64 -3.24 9.62
C ARG A 70 9.80 -3.76 10.46
N PRO A 71 10.56 -4.81 10.06
CA PRO A 71 11.71 -5.27 10.83
C PRO A 71 12.84 -4.25 10.86
N LEU A 72 12.99 -3.42 9.81
CA LEU A 72 14.00 -2.38 9.77
C LEU A 72 13.75 -1.30 10.83
N VAL A 73 12.51 -0.80 10.90
CA VAL A 73 12.10 0.18 11.92
C VAL A 73 12.23 -0.39 13.33
N ARG A 74 11.89 -1.67 13.53
CA ARG A 74 12.06 -2.33 14.84
C ARG A 74 13.53 -2.43 15.25
N ASN A 75 14.42 -2.79 14.33
CA ASN A 75 15.86 -2.87 14.61
C ASN A 75 16.46 -1.48 14.91
N VAL A 76 16.00 -0.46 14.20
CA VAL A 76 16.35 0.96 14.43
C VAL A 76 15.92 1.40 15.82
N GLN A 77 14.66 1.15 16.19
CA GLN A 77 14.10 1.51 17.50
C GLN A 77 14.79 0.76 18.65
N ALA A 78 15.20 -0.49 18.44
CA ALA A 78 15.94 -1.28 19.41
C ALA A 78 17.42 -0.89 19.53
N GLY A 79 17.90 0.11 18.77
CA GLY A 79 19.31 0.52 18.75
C GLY A 79 20.26 -0.50 18.11
N ASN A 80 19.73 -1.54 17.46
CA ASN A 80 20.50 -2.67 16.97
C ASN A 80 21.06 -2.46 15.54
N MET A 81 21.12 -1.21 15.07
CA MET A 81 21.60 -0.90 13.71
C MET A 81 23.07 -1.29 13.51
N GLY A 82 23.90 -1.20 14.55
CA GLY A 82 25.32 -1.56 14.48
C GLY A 82 25.61 -3.05 14.27
N MET A 83 24.64 -3.95 14.56
CA MET A 83 24.77 -5.40 14.31
C MET A 83 24.25 -5.83 12.94
N MET A 84 23.64 -4.95 12.16
CA MET A 84 23.16 -5.30 10.83
C MET A 84 24.28 -5.17 9.80
N ASN A 85 24.46 -6.21 8.97
CA ASN A 85 25.41 -6.17 7.85
C ASN A 85 25.08 -4.94 6.96
N PRO A 86 26.03 -4.00 6.76
CA PRO A 86 25.80 -2.76 6.01
C PRO A 86 25.36 -3.02 4.56
N PHE A 87 25.83 -4.09 3.93
CA PHE A 87 25.40 -4.47 2.58
C PHE A 87 23.93 -4.90 2.52
N ASN A 88 23.45 -5.61 3.54
CA ASN A 88 22.04 -6.02 3.64
C ASN A 88 21.13 -4.82 3.88
N LEU A 89 21.59 -3.85 4.69
CA LEU A 89 20.88 -2.58 4.87
C LEU A 89 20.78 -1.80 3.55
N LEU A 90 21.91 -1.65 2.85
CA LEU A 90 21.95 -0.96 1.56
C LEU A 90 20.98 -1.61 0.56
N PHE A 91 21.03 -2.93 0.42
CA PHE A 91 20.12 -3.67 -0.47
C PHE A 91 18.65 -3.44 -0.12
N LYS A 92 18.29 -3.47 1.16
CA LYS A 92 16.91 -3.21 1.62
C LYS A 92 16.46 -1.79 1.30
N PHE A 93 17.29 -0.78 1.54
CA PHE A 93 16.96 0.60 1.22
C PHE A 93 16.80 0.82 -0.29
N THR A 94 17.71 0.25 -1.09
CA THR A 94 17.60 0.28 -2.55
C THR A 94 16.29 -0.37 -3.01
N PHE A 95 15.96 -1.54 -2.49
CA PHE A 95 14.74 -2.25 -2.86
C PHE A 95 13.47 -1.50 -2.46
N LEU A 96 13.43 -0.93 -1.24
CA LEU A 96 12.33 -0.07 -0.78
C LEU A 96 12.17 1.16 -1.69
N SER A 97 13.29 1.77 -2.10
CA SER A 97 13.28 2.93 -3.00
C SER A 97 12.70 2.58 -4.37
N VAL A 98 13.08 1.44 -4.95
CA VAL A 98 12.51 0.95 -6.21
C VAL A 98 11.01 0.71 -6.11
N ILE A 99 10.55 0.07 -5.02
CA ILE A 99 9.10 -0.14 -4.78
C ILE A 99 8.37 1.20 -4.72
N ALA A 100 8.91 2.17 -3.97
CA ALA A 100 8.29 3.49 -3.84
C ALA A 100 8.22 4.24 -5.17
N MET A 101 9.29 4.19 -5.97
CA MET A 101 9.31 4.80 -7.31
C MET A 101 8.31 4.12 -8.25
N MET A 102 8.26 2.79 -8.27
CA MET A 102 7.35 2.04 -9.12
C MET A 102 5.89 2.33 -8.77
N TRP A 103 5.57 2.31 -7.48
CA TRP A 103 4.22 2.59 -6.99
C TRP A 103 3.79 4.04 -7.27
N GLY A 104 4.67 5.01 -7.00
CA GLY A 104 4.43 6.41 -7.32
C GLY A 104 4.28 6.65 -8.83
N GLY A 105 5.09 5.97 -9.64
CA GLY A 105 4.99 6.02 -11.10
C GLY A 105 3.64 5.54 -11.61
N ILE A 106 3.16 4.38 -11.12
CA ILE A 106 1.82 3.86 -11.46
C ILE A 106 0.72 4.87 -11.09
N LEU A 107 0.82 5.50 -9.91
CA LEU A 107 -0.18 6.49 -9.50
C LEU A 107 -0.18 7.74 -10.40
N ILE A 108 1.00 8.24 -10.77
CA ILE A 108 1.11 9.42 -11.65
C ILE A 108 0.57 9.11 -13.03
N ASP A 109 0.92 7.94 -13.57
CA ASP A 109 0.53 7.47 -14.89
C ASP A 109 -0.98 7.24 -14.98
N GLN A 110 -1.57 6.64 -13.95
CA GLN A 110 -3.00 6.29 -13.92
C GLN A 110 -3.89 7.40 -13.34
N TRP A 111 -3.31 8.49 -12.82
CA TRP A 111 -4.08 9.62 -12.27
C TRP A 111 -5.08 10.23 -13.25
N PRO A 112 -4.73 10.48 -14.53
CA PRO A 112 -5.67 10.98 -15.55
C PRO A 112 -6.86 10.03 -15.77
N CYS A 113 -6.60 8.71 -15.74
CA CYS A 113 -7.61 7.67 -15.88
C CYS A 113 -8.64 7.76 -14.74
N PHE A 114 -8.16 7.97 -13.50
CA PHE A 114 -9.01 8.03 -12.31
C PHE A 114 -9.95 9.24 -12.28
N ILE A 115 -9.51 10.37 -12.84
CA ILE A 115 -10.33 11.59 -12.93
C ILE A 115 -11.24 11.61 -14.17
N GLY A 116 -11.24 10.54 -14.98
CA GLY A 116 -12.16 10.36 -16.10
C GLY A 116 -11.76 11.10 -17.37
N VAL A 117 -10.47 11.40 -17.56
CA VAL A 117 -9.99 11.95 -18.83
C VAL A 117 -10.18 10.88 -19.94
N PRO A 118 -10.70 11.23 -21.13
CA PRO A 118 -10.83 10.28 -22.23
C PRO A 118 -9.46 9.97 -22.86
N ASN A 119 -9.26 8.72 -23.32
CA ASN A 119 -8.00 8.21 -23.91
C ASN A 119 -6.78 8.38 -22.99
N CYS A 120 -6.91 7.93 -21.73
CA CYS A 120 -5.76 7.75 -20.85
C CYS A 120 -5.18 6.36 -21.07
N ASP A 121 -4.19 6.29 -21.94
CA ASP A 121 -3.26 5.18 -22.10
C ASP A 121 -1.85 5.76 -21.92
#